data_AF-A0A1V1PAR4-F1
#
_entry.id   AF-A0A1V1PAR4-F1
#
_cell.length_a   1.000
_cell.length_b   1.000
_cell.length_c   1.000
_cell.angle_alpha   90.00
_cell.angle_beta   90.00
_cell.angle_gamma   90.00
#
_symmetry.space_group_name_H-M   'P 1'
#
loop_
_entity.id
_entity.type
_entity.pdbx_description
1 polymer ?
#
loop_
_entity_poly.entity_id
_entity_poly.type
_entity_poly.pdbx_seq_one_letter_code
_entity_poly.pdbx_strand_id
1 'polypeptide(L)'
;MYKFKQILLLITVFFTCSTFALANYQLQRPVFSGGGGKLSGTNYVMRTVVIGQNMPAAHLSNTSYATQANSGYVLMLAPNNAPKFNGDKDYFVADNLTVNPHEFNGATIAEVLDRMPGTYSDIDHDTHFGLAVTGVDNTNGQWQFTTNDGSSWTDITNASESNALLLGDDNQTRLRFLPNMDYMGGYPGDITFRIWDQYRGNSGQTNVDLNQDSWVYTVSLNQGLLLGNVMAVPVAVPSLNEWGLFFLCGLLLSTSLRMIFRQRQLSVLA
;
A
#
# COMPACT_ATOMS: atom_id res chain seq x y z
N MET A 1 64.42 5.70 26.29
CA MET A 1 63.54 5.00 25.33
C MET A 1 62.05 4.99 25.72
N TYR A 2 61.67 4.93 27.01
CA TYR A 2 60.25 4.83 27.42
C TYR A 2 59.40 6.09 27.12
N LYS A 3 59.96 7.29 27.33
CA LYS A 3 59.27 8.57 27.03
C LYS A 3 58.97 8.77 25.53
N PHE A 4 59.80 8.23 24.65
CA PHE A 4 59.62 8.37 23.20
C PHE A 4 58.47 7.50 22.68
N LYS A 5 58.30 6.30 23.24
CA LYS A 5 57.17 5.41 22.90
C LYS A 5 55.82 5.96 23.39
N GLN A 6 55.78 6.62 24.55
CA GLN A 6 54.55 7.24 25.07
C GLN A 6 54.13 8.47 24.25
N ILE A 7 55.08 9.28 23.80
CA ILE A 7 54.81 10.42 22.91
C ILE A 7 54.32 9.93 21.55
N LEU A 8 54.93 8.88 20.99
CA LEU A 8 54.49 8.31 19.72
C LEU A 8 53.06 7.75 19.82
N LEU A 9 52.71 7.04 20.90
CA LEU A 9 51.37 6.50 21.14
C LEU A 9 50.32 7.61 21.30
N LEU A 10 50.63 8.71 22.01
CA LEU A 10 49.73 9.84 22.13
C LEU A 10 49.47 10.53 20.79
N ILE A 11 50.50 10.62 19.94
CA ILE A 11 50.39 11.19 18.59
C ILE A 11 49.53 10.27 17.71
N THR A 12 49.72 8.95 17.74
CA THR A 12 48.85 8.04 16.96
C THR A 12 47.39 8.10 17.41
N VAL A 13 47.12 8.18 18.72
CA VAL A 13 45.75 8.32 19.25
C VAL A 13 45.12 9.66 18.84
N PHE A 14 45.89 10.75 18.79
CA PHE A 14 45.42 12.04 18.27
C PHE A 14 45.11 12.02 16.76
N PHE A 15 45.91 11.30 15.98
CA PHE A 15 45.69 11.14 14.53
C PHE A 15 44.53 10.19 14.20
N THR A 16 44.29 9.14 14.99
CA THR A 16 43.13 8.25 14.79
C THR A 16 41.83 8.83 15.34
N CYS A 17 41.89 9.74 16.31
CA CYS A 17 40.71 10.42 16.87
C CYS A 17 40.23 11.58 15.96
N SER A 18 41.12 12.17 15.16
CA SER A 18 40.76 13.23 14.20
C SER A 18 40.15 12.72 12.89
N THR A 19 40.11 11.40 12.65
CA THR A 19 39.48 10.79 11.46
C THR A 19 38.06 10.26 11.68
N PHE A 20 37.46 10.46 12.87
CA PHE A 20 36.08 10.03 13.16
C PHE A 20 35.10 11.17 13.47
N ALA A 21 35.44 12.41 13.13
CA ALA A 21 34.49 13.51 13.16
C ALA A 21 34.60 14.29 11.85
N LEU A 22 33.76 13.92 10.89
CA LEU A 22 33.11 14.78 9.88
C LEU A 22 32.55 13.88 8.76
N ALA A 23 31.64 12.97 9.12
CA ALA A 23 30.56 12.69 8.19
C ALA A 23 29.71 13.97 8.16
N ASN A 24 30.04 14.86 7.22
CA ASN A 24 29.21 16.01 6.91
C ASN A 24 27.88 15.47 6.38
N TYR A 25 26.94 15.18 7.27
CA TYR A 25 25.54 15.10 6.90
C TYR A 25 25.09 16.53 6.60
N GLN A 26 25.39 16.98 5.39
CA GLN A 26 24.77 18.18 4.84
C GLN A 26 23.30 17.83 4.69
N LEU A 27 22.48 18.20 5.68
CA LEU A 27 21.07 18.43 5.39
C LEU A 27 21.06 19.49 4.29
N GLN A 28 20.78 19.08 3.06
CA GLN A 28 20.49 19.96 1.94
C GLN A 28 19.14 20.62 2.24
N ARG A 29 19.14 21.54 3.21
CA ARG A 29 18.07 22.50 3.41
C ARG A 29 18.15 23.45 2.20
N PRO A 30 17.07 23.63 1.42
CA PRO A 30 17.10 24.59 0.33
C PRO A 30 17.40 25.97 0.93
N VAL A 31 18.58 26.50 0.62
CA VAL A 31 18.96 27.87 0.97
C VAL A 31 18.25 28.76 -0.04
N PHE A 32 17.14 29.36 0.38
CA PHE A 32 16.58 30.49 -0.36
C PHE A 32 17.44 31.72 -0.05
N SER A 33 18.33 32.06 -0.98
CA SER A 33 19.05 33.33 -1.00
C SER A 33 18.09 34.43 -1.44
N GLY A 34 17.47 35.12 -0.49
CA GLY A 34 16.76 36.40 -0.70
C GLY A 34 17.51 37.52 0.00
N GLY A 35 17.94 38.53 -0.76
CA GLY A 35 18.89 39.57 -0.36
C GLY A 35 18.47 40.43 0.84
N GLY A 36 19.49 41.05 1.46
CA GLY A 36 19.32 41.99 2.55
C GLY A 36 18.54 43.23 2.16
N GLY A 37 17.31 43.34 2.64
CA GLY A 37 16.51 44.56 2.64
C GLY A 37 16.38 45.09 4.08
N LYS A 38 16.82 46.34 4.32
CA LYS A 38 16.57 47.05 5.58
C LYS A 38 15.12 47.50 5.61
N LEU A 39 14.35 47.03 6.59
CA LEU A 39 12.95 47.40 6.76
C LEU A 39 12.84 48.75 7.51
N SER A 40 12.08 49.70 6.97
CA SER A 40 11.78 50.99 7.60
C SER A 40 10.27 51.25 7.50
N GLY A 41 9.59 51.35 8.65
CA GLY A 41 8.15 51.59 8.77
C GLY A 41 7.53 50.95 10.01
N THR A 42 6.41 51.48 10.51
CA THR A 42 5.72 51.08 11.77
C THR A 42 4.45 50.24 11.57
N ASN A 43 4.03 49.95 10.33
CA ASN A 43 2.80 49.22 10.04
C ASN A 43 3.10 47.89 9.33
N TYR A 44 3.32 46.83 10.10
CA TYR A 44 3.45 45.47 9.55
C TYR A 44 2.15 44.70 9.76
N VAL A 45 1.56 44.20 8.67
CA VAL A 45 0.54 43.14 8.74
C VAL A 45 1.29 41.83 8.55
N MET A 46 1.45 41.07 9.63
CA MET A 46 2.00 39.71 9.57
C MET A 46 1.07 38.88 8.67
N ARG A 47 1.53 38.44 7.49
CA ARG A 47 0.83 37.45 6.68
C ARG A 47 1.64 36.18 6.63
N THR A 48 1.04 35.19 7.26
CA THR A 48 1.42 33.80 7.30
C THR A 48 1.61 33.20 5.89
N VAL A 49 2.79 32.60 5.63
CA VAL A 49 3.05 31.81 4.42
C VAL A 49 3.17 30.33 4.84
N VAL A 50 2.19 29.51 4.45
CA VAL A 50 2.23 28.04 4.62
C VAL A 50 2.94 27.46 3.41
N ILE A 51 4.09 26.81 3.60
CA ILE A 51 4.77 26.07 2.53
C ILE A 51 4.66 24.58 2.89
N GLY A 52 3.69 23.89 2.29
CA GLY A 52 3.76 22.44 2.18
C GLY A 52 4.83 22.10 1.13
N GLN A 53 5.74 21.17 1.45
CA GLN A 53 6.87 20.77 0.58
C GLN A 53 6.45 20.05 -0.73
N ASN A 54 5.15 20.08 -1.08
CA ASN A 54 4.57 19.37 -2.21
C ASN A 54 3.63 20.22 -3.09
N MET A 55 3.70 21.56 -3.02
CA MET A 55 2.92 22.40 -3.95
C MET A 55 3.51 22.33 -5.37
N PRO A 56 2.72 22.00 -6.41
CA PRO A 56 3.16 22.08 -7.81
C PRO A 56 3.61 23.50 -8.17
N ALA A 57 4.60 23.64 -9.06
CA ALA A 57 5.14 24.95 -9.46
C ALA A 57 4.08 25.92 -10.02
N ALA A 58 2.96 25.41 -10.55
CA ALA A 58 1.81 26.21 -11.00
C ALA A 58 1.20 27.07 -9.87
N HIS A 59 1.21 26.58 -8.62
CA HIS A 59 0.67 27.29 -7.46
C HIS A 59 1.61 28.36 -6.89
N LEU A 60 2.90 28.28 -7.23
CA LEU A 60 3.88 29.34 -6.97
C LEU A 60 3.78 30.50 -7.98
N SER A 61 3.09 30.27 -9.11
CA SER A 61 3.03 31.22 -10.23
C SER A 61 1.80 32.15 -10.23
N ASN A 62 0.86 31.98 -9.29
CA ASN A 62 -0.19 32.98 -9.10
C ASN A 62 0.48 34.28 -8.62
N THR A 63 0.32 35.35 -9.39
CA THR A 63 0.92 36.68 -9.23
C THR A 63 0.66 37.33 -7.87
N SER A 64 -0.17 36.72 -7.03
CA SER A 64 -0.45 37.10 -5.65
C SER A 64 0.56 36.55 -4.62
N TYR A 65 1.29 35.47 -4.92
CA TYR A 65 2.23 34.81 -3.99
C TYR A 65 3.67 35.30 -4.15
N ALA A 66 4.13 35.53 -5.38
CA ALA A 66 5.49 35.98 -5.68
C ALA A 66 5.79 37.42 -5.19
N THR A 67 4.77 38.27 -5.02
CA THR A 67 4.90 39.63 -4.48
C THR A 67 4.94 39.69 -2.94
N GLN A 68 4.62 38.59 -2.23
CA GLN A 68 4.61 38.53 -0.76
C GLN A 68 5.93 38.00 -0.16
N ALA A 69 6.81 37.45 -0.98
CA ALA A 69 8.12 36.89 -0.60
C ALA A 69 9.20 37.92 -0.19
N ASN A 70 8.92 39.22 -0.31
CA ASN A 70 9.93 40.28 -0.11
C ASN A 70 9.82 41.04 1.23
N SER A 71 9.06 40.53 2.20
CA SER A 71 8.83 41.18 3.50
C SER A 71 8.77 40.16 4.65
N GLY A 72 9.92 39.79 5.24
CA GLY A 72 10.02 39.17 6.57
C GLY A 72 9.13 37.93 6.82
N TYR A 73 9.64 36.74 6.54
CA TYR A 73 8.91 35.48 6.64
C TYR A 73 8.53 35.08 8.07
N VAL A 74 7.29 34.62 8.26
CA VAL A 74 6.90 33.69 9.35
C VAL A 74 6.83 32.30 8.74
N LEU A 75 7.64 31.39 9.26
CA LEU A 75 7.59 29.97 8.90
C LEU A 75 6.31 29.38 9.51
N MET A 76 5.31 29.12 8.69
CA MET A 76 4.21 28.26 9.09
C MET A 76 4.52 26.84 8.62
N LEU A 77 4.74 25.95 9.58
CA LEU A 77 4.74 24.51 9.30
C LEU A 77 3.32 24.17 8.82
N ALA A 78 3.21 23.60 7.62
CA ALA A 78 1.95 22.99 7.23
C ALA A 78 1.63 21.94 8.29
N PRO A 79 0.38 21.89 8.82
CA PRO A 79 0.04 20.93 9.86
C PRO A 79 0.01 19.48 9.34
N ASN A 80 0.17 19.30 8.03
CA ASN A 80 0.29 18.02 7.34
C ASN A 80 1.14 18.18 6.07
N ASN A 81 1.88 17.17 5.72
CA ASN A 81 2.57 16.98 4.46
C ASN A 81 2.02 15.73 3.79
N ALA A 82 1.84 15.79 2.48
CA ALA A 82 1.39 14.59 1.76
C ALA A 82 2.45 13.49 1.85
N PRO A 83 2.02 12.23 1.92
CA PRO A 83 2.91 11.10 1.94
C PRO A 83 3.61 11.01 0.58
N LYS A 84 4.80 10.43 0.58
CA LYS A 84 5.54 10.11 -0.65
C LYS A 84 5.35 8.65 -0.98
N PHE A 85 5.22 8.36 -2.28
CA PHE A 85 5.24 7.01 -2.82
C PHE A 85 6.30 6.95 -3.91
N ASN A 86 7.27 6.05 -3.74
CA ASN A 86 8.40 5.83 -4.63
C ASN A 86 8.44 4.37 -5.13
N GLY A 87 7.31 3.66 -5.07
CA GLY A 87 7.20 2.33 -5.63
C GLY A 87 7.33 2.35 -7.16
N ASP A 88 8.16 1.47 -7.68
CA ASP A 88 8.48 1.33 -9.11
C ASP A 88 8.12 -0.06 -9.66
N LYS A 89 7.51 -0.89 -8.82
CA LYS A 89 7.10 -2.27 -9.10
C LYS A 89 5.60 -2.42 -8.92
N ASP A 90 5.09 -3.51 -9.47
CA ASP A 90 3.75 -3.98 -9.18
C ASP A 90 3.75 -4.75 -7.84
N TYR A 91 2.73 -4.52 -7.03
CA TYR A 91 2.55 -5.19 -5.73
C TYR A 91 1.31 -6.08 -5.77
N PHE A 92 1.23 -7.09 -4.92
CA PHE A 92 0.06 -7.95 -4.86
C PHE A 92 -0.89 -7.52 -3.73
N VAL A 93 -2.19 -7.65 -3.94
CA VAL A 93 -3.18 -7.43 -2.86
C VAL A 93 -3.03 -8.48 -1.75
N ALA A 94 -2.86 -9.75 -2.10
CA ALA A 94 -2.67 -10.84 -1.14
C ALA A 94 -1.92 -12.03 -1.77
N ASP A 95 -1.31 -12.90 -0.95
CA ASP A 95 -0.66 -14.15 -1.43
C ASP A 95 -1.67 -15.25 -1.76
N ASN A 96 -2.89 -15.17 -1.22
CA ASN A 96 -3.91 -16.20 -1.32
C ASN A 96 -5.30 -15.66 -1.66
N LEU A 97 -5.43 -14.75 -2.64
CA LEU A 97 -6.74 -14.49 -3.22
C LEU A 97 -7.33 -15.82 -3.74
N THR A 98 -8.47 -16.22 -3.18
CA THR A 98 -9.17 -17.43 -3.57
C THR A 98 -10.41 -17.07 -4.38
N VAL A 99 -10.82 -17.97 -5.28
CA VAL A 99 -12.08 -17.79 -6.01
C VAL A 99 -13.32 -17.97 -5.11
N ASN A 100 -13.16 -18.56 -3.91
CA ASN A 100 -14.23 -18.71 -2.95
C ASN A 100 -14.16 -17.60 -1.88
N PRO A 101 -15.00 -16.55 -1.97
CA PRO A 101 -14.98 -15.44 -1.03
C PRO A 101 -15.39 -15.81 0.40
N HIS A 102 -15.87 -17.03 0.65
CA HIS A 102 -16.13 -17.56 2.00
C HIS A 102 -14.89 -18.18 2.65
N GLU A 103 -13.86 -18.52 1.86
CA GLU A 103 -12.60 -19.10 2.37
C GLU A 103 -11.53 -18.02 2.62
N PHE A 104 -11.79 -16.78 2.21
CA PHE A 104 -10.89 -15.65 2.35
C PHE A 104 -11.66 -14.40 2.77
N ASN A 105 -11.42 -13.90 3.99
CA ASN A 105 -12.09 -12.71 4.52
C ASN A 105 -11.51 -11.37 3.99
N GLY A 106 -10.84 -11.38 2.83
CA GLY A 106 -10.14 -10.22 2.31
C GLY A 106 -8.82 -9.90 3.02
N ALA A 107 -7.92 -9.23 2.31
CA ALA A 107 -6.67 -8.71 2.85
C ALA A 107 -6.96 -7.40 3.62
N THR A 108 -6.40 -7.24 4.81
CA THR A 108 -6.44 -5.93 5.48
C THR A 108 -5.59 -4.94 4.71
N ILE A 109 -5.90 -3.65 4.83
CA ILE A 109 -5.07 -2.62 4.19
C ILE A 109 -3.66 -2.58 4.80
N ALA A 110 -3.51 -2.90 6.09
CA ALA A 110 -2.21 -3.09 6.72
C ALA A 110 -1.41 -4.22 6.03
N GLU A 111 -2.01 -5.37 5.77
CA GLU A 111 -1.37 -6.48 5.04
C GLU A 111 -0.97 -6.07 3.61
N VAL A 112 -1.78 -5.25 2.94
CA VAL A 112 -1.44 -4.72 1.61
C VAL A 112 -0.25 -3.77 1.68
N LEU A 113 -0.21 -2.87 2.67
CA LEU A 113 0.89 -1.92 2.88
C LEU A 113 2.21 -2.64 3.25
N ASP A 114 2.14 -3.67 4.09
CA ASP A 114 3.29 -4.49 4.51
C ASP A 114 3.99 -5.20 3.34
N ARG A 115 3.30 -5.35 2.20
CA ARG A 115 3.87 -5.93 0.97
C ARG A 115 4.68 -4.94 0.15
N MET A 116 4.61 -3.65 0.47
CA MET A 116 5.37 -2.60 -0.19
C MET A 116 6.27 -1.83 0.79
N PRO A 117 7.08 -2.52 1.62
CA PRO A 117 7.82 -1.89 2.70
C PRO A 117 8.87 -0.92 2.17
N GLY A 118 8.95 0.27 2.78
CA GLY A 118 9.95 1.29 2.45
C GLY A 118 9.70 2.01 1.13
N THR A 119 8.58 1.75 0.46
CA THR A 119 8.20 2.42 -0.81
C THR A 119 7.37 3.67 -0.56
N TYR A 120 6.81 3.81 0.63
CA TYR A 120 6.07 4.97 1.09
C TYR A 120 6.69 5.56 2.37
N SER A 121 6.51 6.86 2.56
CA SER A 121 7.02 7.56 3.73
C SER A 121 6.27 8.87 3.94
N ASP A 122 6.17 9.31 5.18
CA ASP A 122 5.74 10.66 5.53
C ASP A 122 6.83 11.34 6.37
N ILE A 123 6.90 12.66 6.26
CA ILE A 123 7.76 13.48 7.12
C ILE A 123 7.05 13.82 8.45
N ASP A 124 5.72 13.70 8.49
CA ASP A 124 4.94 13.84 9.71
C ASP A 124 5.16 12.63 10.63
N HIS A 125 5.34 12.90 11.92
CA HIS A 125 5.90 11.93 12.87
C HIS A 125 4.91 10.85 13.33
N ASP A 126 3.60 11.06 13.12
CA ASP A 126 2.50 10.22 13.61
C ASP A 126 1.52 9.83 12.47
N THR A 127 2.01 9.71 11.24
CA THR A 127 1.15 9.37 10.09
C THR A 127 0.65 7.94 10.15
N HIS A 128 -0.67 7.78 10.02
CA HIS A 128 -1.31 6.50 9.73
C HIS A 128 -1.49 6.37 8.23
N PHE A 129 -1.05 5.26 7.63
CA PHE A 129 -1.08 5.12 6.19
C PHE A 129 -2.35 4.45 5.71
N GLY A 130 -2.68 4.61 4.45
CA GLY A 130 -3.82 3.99 3.83
C GLY A 130 -3.70 4.07 2.32
N LEU A 131 -4.77 3.68 1.64
CA LEU A 131 -4.87 3.72 0.19
C LEU A 131 -6.01 4.64 -0.21
N ALA A 132 -5.74 5.56 -1.12
CA ALA A 132 -6.76 6.21 -1.93
C ALA A 132 -6.86 5.45 -3.26
N VAL A 133 -7.90 4.64 -3.41
CA VAL A 133 -8.16 3.86 -4.62
C VAL A 133 -8.68 4.79 -5.72
N THR A 134 -7.97 4.80 -6.84
CA THR A 134 -8.22 5.68 -7.99
C THR A 134 -8.62 4.94 -9.26
N GLY A 135 -8.78 3.62 -9.18
CA GLY A 135 -9.21 2.79 -10.30
C GLY A 135 -9.22 1.31 -9.93
N VAL A 136 -10.10 0.56 -10.58
CA VAL A 136 -10.22 -0.90 -10.44
C VAL A 136 -10.53 -1.52 -11.80
N ASP A 137 -9.91 -2.64 -12.11
CA ASP A 137 -10.33 -3.51 -13.22
C ASP A 137 -11.30 -4.58 -12.69
N ASN A 138 -12.55 -4.44 -13.10
CA ASN A 138 -13.66 -5.32 -12.75
C ASN A 138 -14.08 -6.22 -13.94
N THR A 139 -13.19 -6.47 -14.90
CA THR A 139 -13.52 -7.27 -16.11
C THR A 139 -13.92 -8.70 -15.75
N ASN A 140 -13.24 -9.31 -14.78
CA ASN A 140 -13.40 -10.73 -14.42
C ASN A 140 -14.23 -10.97 -13.14
N GLY A 141 -14.74 -9.92 -12.52
CA GLY A 141 -15.42 -9.93 -11.23
C GLY A 141 -15.46 -8.53 -10.63
N GLN A 142 -15.78 -8.43 -9.35
CA GLN A 142 -15.89 -7.15 -8.65
C GLN A 142 -14.87 -7.05 -7.52
N TRP A 143 -14.05 -6.01 -7.54
CA TRP A 143 -13.34 -5.58 -6.34
C TRP A 143 -14.31 -5.02 -5.31
N GLN A 144 -14.20 -5.49 -4.08
CA GLN A 144 -15.05 -5.10 -2.97
C GLN A 144 -14.20 -4.66 -1.78
N PHE A 145 -14.74 -3.74 -0.99
CA PHE A 145 -14.17 -3.35 0.28
C PHE A 145 -15.17 -3.55 1.43
N THR A 146 -14.64 -3.58 2.63
CA THR A 146 -15.40 -3.54 3.89
C THR A 146 -14.70 -2.59 4.84
N THR A 147 -15.45 -2.02 5.77
CA THR A 147 -14.94 -1.26 6.93
C THR A 147 -15.46 -1.84 8.24
N ASN A 148 -15.96 -3.08 8.21
CA ASN A 148 -16.53 -3.79 9.36
C ASN A 148 -16.10 -5.26 9.41
N ASP A 149 -14.82 -5.49 9.12
CA ASP A 149 -14.14 -6.79 9.23
C ASP A 149 -14.81 -7.91 8.41
N GLY A 150 -15.41 -7.54 7.28
CA GLY A 150 -16.05 -8.48 6.36
C GLY A 150 -17.49 -8.84 6.70
N SER A 151 -18.10 -8.19 7.69
CA SER A 151 -19.54 -8.38 8.02
C SER A 151 -20.45 -7.94 6.87
N SER A 152 -20.07 -6.88 6.15
CA SER A 152 -20.70 -6.45 4.90
C SER A 152 -19.67 -5.95 3.90
N TRP A 153 -19.90 -6.23 2.63
CA TRP A 153 -19.00 -5.87 1.53
C TRP A 153 -19.70 -4.93 0.56
N THR A 154 -18.96 -3.94 0.08
CA THR A 154 -19.43 -2.92 -0.87
C THR A 154 -18.59 -2.98 -2.14
N ASP A 155 -19.23 -2.94 -3.29
CA ASP A 155 -18.56 -2.92 -4.59
C ASP A 155 -17.81 -1.60 -4.79
N ILE A 156 -16.56 -1.68 -5.24
CA ILE A 156 -15.81 -0.50 -5.68
C ILE A 156 -16.23 -0.23 -7.11
N THR A 157 -17.06 0.80 -7.29
CA THR A 157 -17.55 1.22 -8.60
C THR A 157 -17.02 2.60 -8.96
N ASN A 158 -16.55 2.76 -10.20
CA ASN A 158 -16.15 4.06 -10.76
C ASN A 158 -15.08 4.82 -9.95
N ALA A 159 -14.15 4.11 -9.29
CA ALA A 159 -13.01 4.75 -8.66
C ALA A 159 -12.18 5.50 -9.71
N SER A 160 -11.86 6.77 -9.42
CA SER A 160 -11.09 7.66 -10.30
C SER A 160 -10.38 8.71 -9.45
N GLU A 161 -9.47 9.48 -10.05
CA GLU A 161 -8.84 10.62 -9.36
C GLU A 161 -9.87 11.64 -8.82
N SER A 162 -10.99 11.83 -9.52
CA SER A 162 -12.07 12.73 -9.07
C SER A 162 -13.10 12.08 -8.14
N ASN A 163 -13.05 10.76 -7.98
CA ASN A 163 -13.99 9.97 -7.18
C ASN A 163 -13.22 8.82 -6.49
N ALA A 164 -12.20 9.17 -5.70
CA ALA A 164 -11.39 8.19 -5.02
C ALA A 164 -12.14 7.60 -3.82
N LEU A 165 -11.80 6.34 -3.50
CA LEU A 165 -12.23 5.65 -2.28
C LEU A 165 -11.05 5.62 -1.30
N LEU A 166 -11.27 6.07 -0.06
CA LEU A 166 -10.25 6.06 1.00
C LEU A 166 -10.37 4.79 1.84
N LEU A 167 -9.26 4.08 2.04
CA LEU A 167 -9.16 2.85 2.81
C LEU A 167 -8.02 2.96 3.82
N GLY A 168 -8.33 2.96 5.12
CA GLY A 168 -7.33 3.07 6.19
C GLY A 168 -6.70 1.73 6.54
N ASP A 169 -5.50 1.74 7.13
CA ASP A 169 -4.74 0.58 7.59
C ASP A 169 -5.23 -0.06 8.90
N ASP A 170 -6.50 0.16 9.27
CA ASP A 170 -7.08 -0.44 10.46
C ASP A 170 -7.43 -1.94 10.26
N ASN A 171 -7.71 -2.64 11.38
CA ASN A 171 -8.05 -4.06 11.36
C ASN A 171 -9.46 -4.37 10.81
N GLN A 172 -10.27 -3.35 10.50
CA GLN A 172 -11.65 -3.51 10.02
C GLN A 172 -11.76 -3.32 8.50
N THR A 173 -10.82 -2.58 7.92
CA THR A 173 -10.83 -2.21 6.51
C THR A 173 -10.10 -3.27 5.70
N ARG A 174 -10.83 -3.88 4.76
CA ARG A 174 -10.30 -4.99 3.94
C ARG A 174 -10.70 -4.86 2.49
N LEU A 175 -9.88 -5.45 1.63
CA LEU A 175 -10.12 -5.60 0.19
C LEU A 175 -10.26 -7.08 -0.17
N ARG A 176 -11.22 -7.38 -1.04
CA ARG A 176 -11.33 -8.70 -1.67
C ARG A 176 -11.78 -8.58 -3.11
N PHE A 177 -11.53 -9.63 -3.87
CA PHE A 177 -12.12 -9.80 -5.19
C PHE A 177 -13.26 -10.81 -5.12
N LEU A 178 -14.40 -10.47 -5.72
CA LEU A 178 -15.56 -11.34 -5.89
C LEU A 178 -15.64 -11.76 -7.36
N PRO A 179 -15.23 -12.99 -7.73
CA PRO A 179 -15.23 -13.40 -9.13
C PRO A 179 -16.64 -13.49 -9.74
N ASN A 180 -16.74 -13.33 -11.06
CA ASN A 180 -17.95 -13.68 -11.81
C ASN A 180 -18.25 -15.18 -11.70
N MET A 181 -19.52 -15.56 -11.85
CA MET A 181 -19.97 -16.95 -11.69
C MET A 181 -19.21 -17.96 -12.56
N ASP A 182 -18.80 -17.56 -13.77
CA ASP A 182 -18.09 -18.41 -14.73
C ASP A 182 -16.56 -18.26 -14.66
N TYR A 183 -16.04 -17.55 -13.64
CA TYR A 183 -14.62 -17.32 -13.49
C TYR A 183 -13.90 -18.60 -13.03
N MET A 184 -13.08 -19.17 -13.93
CA MET A 184 -12.41 -20.44 -13.72
C MET A 184 -11.00 -20.30 -13.10
N GLY A 185 -10.72 -19.21 -12.39
CA GLY A 185 -9.38 -18.90 -11.88
C GLY A 185 -8.55 -18.04 -12.85
N GLY A 186 -7.34 -17.68 -12.43
CA GLY A 186 -6.45 -16.80 -13.21
C GLY A 186 -6.24 -15.42 -12.57
N TYR A 187 -5.95 -14.43 -13.41
CA TYR A 187 -5.72 -13.05 -12.99
C TYR A 187 -7.04 -12.25 -12.85
N PRO A 188 -7.36 -11.72 -11.66
CA PRO A 188 -8.65 -11.10 -11.38
C PRO A 188 -8.77 -9.64 -11.89
N GLY A 189 -7.65 -8.94 -12.06
CA GLY A 189 -7.61 -7.51 -12.39
C GLY A 189 -6.73 -6.71 -11.43
N ASP A 190 -6.55 -5.43 -11.72
CA ASP A 190 -5.72 -4.49 -10.95
C ASP A 190 -6.52 -3.45 -10.17
N ILE A 191 -5.86 -2.85 -9.19
CA ILE A 191 -6.29 -1.65 -8.48
C ILE A 191 -5.19 -0.59 -8.63
N THR A 192 -5.55 0.60 -9.13
CA THR A 192 -4.66 1.77 -9.09
C THR A 192 -4.93 2.58 -7.83
N PHE A 193 -3.88 3.08 -7.18
CA PHE A 193 -4.01 3.75 -5.89
C PHE A 193 -2.98 4.87 -5.70
N ARG A 194 -3.19 5.69 -4.67
CA ARG A 194 -2.18 6.59 -4.06
C ARG A 194 -2.08 6.26 -2.57
N ILE A 195 -0.92 6.51 -1.96
CA ILE A 195 -0.78 6.41 -0.50
C ILE A 195 -1.56 7.54 0.11
N TRP A 196 -2.33 7.26 1.16
CA TRP A 196 -3.09 8.22 1.95
C TRP A 196 -2.52 8.29 3.37
N ASP A 197 -2.43 9.48 3.97
CA ASP A 197 -1.88 9.72 5.32
C ASP A 197 -2.95 9.82 6.42
N GLN A 198 -4.21 9.55 6.07
CA GLN A 198 -5.36 9.61 6.97
C GLN A 198 -5.60 10.97 7.66
N TYR A 199 -4.92 12.04 7.25
CA TYR A 199 -5.06 13.34 7.91
C TYR A 199 -6.43 14.01 7.64
N ARG A 200 -7.02 13.76 6.47
CA ARG A 200 -8.42 14.09 6.15
C ARG A 200 -9.13 12.92 5.46
N GLY A 201 -10.43 12.89 5.68
CA GLY A 201 -11.32 11.84 5.20
C GLY A 201 -11.44 10.71 6.21
N ASN A 202 -12.34 9.78 5.93
CA ASN A 202 -12.54 8.59 6.75
C ASN A 202 -12.43 7.33 5.89
N SER A 203 -12.02 6.21 6.49
CA SER A 203 -12.03 4.92 5.81
C SER A 203 -13.45 4.60 5.31
N GLY A 204 -13.57 4.17 4.06
CA GLY A 204 -14.82 3.93 3.34
C GLY A 204 -15.43 5.16 2.66
N GLN A 205 -14.84 6.35 2.81
CA GLN A 205 -15.32 7.55 2.14
C GLN A 205 -15.10 7.47 0.62
N THR A 206 -16.14 7.77 -0.15
CA THR A 206 -16.13 7.88 -1.63
C THR A 206 -16.30 9.32 -2.08
N ASN A 207 -16.27 9.59 -3.40
CA ASN A 207 -16.41 10.93 -3.98
C ASN A 207 -15.37 11.93 -3.45
N VAL A 208 -14.15 11.43 -3.23
CA VAL A 208 -13.00 12.25 -2.85
C VAL A 208 -12.28 12.69 -4.12
N ASP A 209 -12.33 13.98 -4.43
CA ASP A 209 -11.62 14.55 -5.58
C ASP A 209 -10.17 14.87 -5.20
N LEU A 210 -9.25 14.04 -5.67
CA LEU A 210 -7.80 14.17 -5.45
C LEU A 210 -7.15 15.18 -6.40
N ASN A 211 -7.89 15.69 -7.40
CA ASN A 211 -7.40 16.74 -8.29
C ASN A 211 -7.58 18.14 -7.70
N GLN A 212 -8.35 18.27 -6.61
CA GLN A 212 -8.46 19.54 -5.92
C GLN A 212 -7.13 19.80 -5.21
N ASP A 213 -6.47 20.89 -5.59
CA ASP A 213 -5.31 21.44 -4.87
C ASP A 213 -5.77 22.03 -3.53
N SER A 214 -6.26 21.17 -2.65
CA SER A 214 -6.61 21.51 -1.28
C SER A 214 -5.33 21.83 -0.52
N TRP A 215 -5.39 22.83 0.37
CA TRP A 215 -4.27 23.29 1.20
C TRP A 215 -3.77 22.24 2.21
N VAL A 216 -4.35 21.05 2.18
CA VAL A 216 -3.97 19.87 2.95
C VAL A 216 -3.99 18.68 1.98
N TYR A 217 -2.88 18.45 1.28
CA TYR A 217 -2.69 17.22 0.54
C TYR A 217 -2.63 16.07 1.53
N THR A 218 -3.42 15.02 1.30
CA THR A 218 -3.43 13.82 2.14
C THR A 218 -2.95 12.58 1.41
N VAL A 219 -2.62 12.73 0.12
CA VAL A 219 -2.26 11.60 -0.75
C VAL A 219 -0.94 11.83 -1.49
N SER A 220 -0.29 10.74 -1.88
CA SER A 220 0.92 10.79 -2.67
C SER A 220 0.68 11.32 -4.08
N LEU A 221 1.68 12.01 -4.64
CA LEU A 221 1.64 12.48 -6.03
C LEU A 221 1.73 11.32 -7.03
N ASN A 222 2.61 10.37 -6.76
CA ASN A 222 2.76 9.17 -7.57
C ASN A 222 1.66 8.17 -7.23
N GLN A 223 1.20 7.47 -8.27
CA GLN A 223 0.30 6.33 -8.15
C GLN A 223 1.08 5.02 -8.05
N GLY A 224 0.45 4.00 -7.49
CA GLY A 224 0.90 2.61 -7.53
C GLY A 224 -0.14 1.69 -8.17
N LEU A 225 0.30 0.46 -8.47
CA LEU A 225 -0.52 -0.61 -9.01
C LEU A 225 -0.51 -1.81 -8.07
N LEU A 226 -1.70 -2.26 -7.67
CA LEU A 226 -1.89 -3.54 -7.00
C LEU A 226 -2.46 -4.55 -7.99
N LEU A 227 -1.75 -5.65 -8.19
CA LEU A 227 -2.21 -6.80 -8.94
C LEU A 227 -3.00 -7.73 -8.02
N GLY A 228 -4.11 -8.27 -8.51
CA GLY A 228 -4.59 -9.50 -7.93
C GLY A 228 -3.68 -10.66 -8.35
N ASN A 229 -3.35 -11.53 -7.39
CA ASN A 229 -2.57 -12.72 -7.68
C ASN A 229 -3.35 -13.70 -8.58
N VAL A 230 -2.66 -14.74 -9.08
CA VAL A 230 -3.32 -15.84 -9.78
C VAL A 230 -4.15 -16.63 -8.78
N MET A 231 -5.47 -16.50 -8.88
CA MET A 231 -6.37 -17.28 -8.04
C MET A 231 -6.36 -18.73 -8.50
N ALA A 232 -5.99 -19.63 -7.59
CA ALA A 232 -5.97 -21.06 -7.88
C ALA A 232 -7.39 -21.53 -8.22
N VAL A 233 -7.50 -22.32 -9.28
CA VAL A 233 -8.74 -23.08 -9.56
C VAL A 233 -8.95 -24.01 -8.38
N PRO A 234 -10.14 -24.06 -7.76
CA PRO A 234 -10.46 -25.13 -6.83
C PRO A 234 -10.35 -26.41 -7.64
N VAL A 235 -9.29 -27.18 -7.41
CA VAL A 235 -9.28 -28.56 -7.87
C VAL A 235 -10.36 -29.21 -7.01
N ALA A 236 -11.55 -29.35 -7.58
CA ALA A 236 -12.57 -30.21 -7.01
C ALA A 236 -11.98 -31.62 -7.03
N VAL A 237 -11.22 -31.96 -5.99
CA VAL A 237 -10.98 -33.35 -5.66
C VAL A 237 -12.36 -33.82 -5.19
N PRO A 238 -13.06 -34.69 -5.93
CA PRO A 238 -14.32 -35.23 -5.42
C PRO A 238 -13.97 -36.01 -4.16
N SER A 239 -14.11 -35.38 -2.99
CA SER A 239 -14.05 -36.08 -1.72
C SER A 239 -15.31 -36.93 -1.66
N LEU A 240 -15.18 -38.23 -1.86
CA LEU A 240 -16.25 -39.15 -1.53
C LEU A 240 -16.57 -38.94 -0.04
N ASN A 241 -17.81 -38.57 0.28
CA ASN A 241 -18.27 -38.65 1.66
C ASN A 241 -18.23 -40.12 2.13
N GLU A 242 -18.40 -40.36 3.43
CA GLU A 242 -18.32 -41.72 3.99
C GLU A 242 -19.19 -42.71 3.20
N TRP A 243 -20.41 -42.30 2.82
CA TRP A 243 -21.31 -43.09 1.98
C TRP A 243 -20.75 -43.40 0.59
N GLY A 244 -20.16 -42.42 -0.09
CA GLY A 244 -19.49 -42.60 -1.37
C GLY A 244 -18.31 -43.55 -1.29
N LEU A 245 -17.57 -43.52 -0.18
CA LEU A 245 -16.46 -44.43 0.08
C LEU A 245 -16.96 -45.87 0.32
N PHE A 246 -18.05 -46.03 1.08
CA PHE A 246 -18.70 -47.33 1.26
C PHE A 246 -19.25 -47.91 -0.05
N PHE A 247 -19.86 -47.08 -0.89
CA PHE A 247 -20.35 -47.51 -2.20
C PHE A 247 -19.21 -47.95 -3.12
N LEU A 248 -18.11 -47.19 -3.19
CA LEU A 248 -16.94 -47.53 -3.99
C LEU A 248 -16.30 -48.84 -3.52
N CYS A 249 -16.07 -48.99 -2.21
CA CYS A 249 -15.54 -50.21 -1.61
C CYS A 249 -16.46 -51.41 -1.85
N GLY A 250 -17.78 -51.24 -1.75
CA GLY A 250 -18.75 -52.28 -2.05
C GLY A 250 -18.70 -52.71 -3.52
N LEU A 251 -18.55 -51.77 -4.45
CA LEU A 251 -18.43 -52.05 -5.87
C LEU A 251 -17.14 -52.84 -6.18
N LEU A 252 -16.00 -52.44 -5.58
CA LEU A 252 -14.72 -53.12 -5.72
C LEU A 252 -14.74 -54.54 -5.15
N LEU A 253 -15.37 -54.73 -3.99
CA LEU A 253 -15.51 -56.06 -3.39
C LEU A 253 -16.39 -56.96 -4.26
N SER A 254 -17.51 -56.44 -4.78
CA SER A 254 -18.44 -57.20 -5.63
C SER A 254 -17.81 -57.65 -6.95
N THR A 255 -17.01 -56.77 -7.58
CA THR A 255 -16.31 -57.07 -8.84
C THR A 255 -15.18 -58.05 -8.62
N SER A 256 -14.43 -57.93 -7.53
CA SER A 256 -13.38 -58.88 -7.13
C SER A 256 -13.96 -60.27 -6.86
N LEU A 257 -15.06 -60.37 -6.12
CA LEU A 257 -15.77 -61.64 -5.88
C LEU A 257 -16.25 -62.27 -7.19
N ARG A 258 -16.87 -61.48 -8.08
CA ARG A 258 -17.31 -61.97 -9.40
C ARG A 258 -16.15 -62.52 -10.24
N MET A 259 -14.99 -61.87 -10.20
CA MET A 259 -13.80 -62.37 -10.90
C MET A 259 -13.29 -63.69 -10.31
N ILE A 260 -13.24 -63.82 -8.99
CA ILE A 260 -12.82 -65.07 -8.31
C ILE A 260 -13.79 -66.22 -8.64
N PHE A 261 -15.10 -65.98 -8.58
CA PHE A 261 -16.09 -67.00 -8.93
C PHE A 261 -15.99 -67.42 -10.40
N ARG A 262 -15.75 -66.47 -11.31
CA ARG A 262 -15.57 -66.76 -12.74
C ARG A 262 -14.31 -67.58 -13.02
N GLN A 263 -13.19 -67.27 -12.34
CA GLN A 263 -11.97 -68.08 -12.45
C GLN A 263 -12.16 -69.50 -11.90
N ARG A 264 -12.85 -69.66 -10.77
CA ARG A 264 -13.17 -70.98 -10.20
C ARG A 264 -14.05 -71.83 -11.13
N GLN A 265 -15.03 -71.22 -11.79
CA GLN A 265 -15.88 -71.93 -12.76
C GLN A 265 -15.06 -72.38 -13.98
N LEU A 266 -14.13 -71.55 -14.46
CA LEU A 266 -13.25 -71.89 -15.59
C LEU A 266 -12.24 -72.99 -15.23
N SER A 267 -11.73 -73.04 -14.00
CA SER A 267 -10.79 -74.08 -13.55
C SER A 267 -11.42 -75.45 -13.29
N VAL A 268 -12.75 -75.53 -13.14
CA VAL A 268 -13.48 -76.79 -12.93
C VAL A 268 -13.93 -77.41 -14.26
N LEU A 269 -13.90 -76.63 -15.35
CA LEU A 269 -14.29 -77.04 -16.71
C LEU A 269 -13.08 -77.37 -17.61
N ALA A 270 -11.86 -77.23 -17.11
CA ALA A 270 -10.59 -77.59 -17.77
C ALA A 270 -10.00 -78.83 -17.12
#